data_AF-A0A948CBX1-F1
#
_entry.id   AF-A0A948CBX1-F1
#
_cell.length_a   1.000
_cell.length_b   1.000
_cell.length_c   1.000
_cell.angle_alpha   90.00
_cell.angle_beta   90.00
_cell.angle_gamma   90.00
#
_symmetry.space_group_name_H-M   'P 1'
#
loop_
_entity.id
_entity.type
_entity.pdbx_description
1 polymer ?
#
loop_
_entity_poly.entity_id
_entity_poly.type
_entity_poly.pdbx_seq_one_letter_code
_entity_poly.pdbx_strand_id
1 'polypeptide(L)'
;MKIAQIICTFPPYKGGMGNVAYNFSKGLADLGNDVSVLTPDYSEKNNKFSNDSKLNFKVLRLKPLFKYGNAAFIPQLFWKLDDYDIVHLHYPFFGATKIIILLKLFF
;
A
#
# COMPACT_ATOMS: atom_id res chain seq x y z
N MET A 1 16.31 2.49 4.34
CA MET A 1 15.24 2.15 5.30
C MET A 1 14.14 1.36 4.60
N LYS A 2 13.36 0.58 5.35
CA LYS A 2 12.15 -0.10 4.87
C LYS A 2 10.95 0.83 5.00
N ILE A 3 10.34 1.21 3.87
CA ILE A 3 9.26 2.20 3.82
C ILE A 3 8.00 1.58 3.21
N ALA A 4 6.89 1.60 3.96
CA ALA A 4 5.57 1.17 3.52
C ALA A 4 4.74 2.37 3.04
N GLN A 5 4.30 2.34 1.78
CA GLN A 5 3.38 3.32 1.19
C GLN A 5 1.99 2.70 1.15
N ILE A 6 1.09 3.13 2.04
CA ILE A 6 -0.26 2.55 2.14
C ILE A 6 -1.25 3.45 1.41
N ILE A 7 -1.97 2.89 0.43
CA ILE A 7 -2.86 3.65 -0.45
C ILE A 7 -4.10 2.84 -0.84
N CYS A 8 -5.23 3.53 -1.02
CA CYS A 8 -6.52 2.92 -1.34
C CYS A 8 -6.63 2.37 -2.76
N THR A 9 -5.89 2.93 -3.72
CA THR A 9 -5.89 2.56 -5.13
C THR A 9 -4.52 2.86 -5.73
N PHE A 10 -4.04 1.98 -6.61
CA PHE A 10 -2.73 2.14 -7.25
C PHE A 10 -2.83 1.83 -8.76
N PRO A 11 -1.95 2.41 -9.62
CA PRO A 11 -1.88 2.04 -11.04
C PRO A 11 -1.96 0.52 -11.24
N PRO A 12 -2.67 0.03 -12.27
CA PRO A 12 -3.22 0.76 -13.43
C PRO A 12 -4.55 1.50 -13.17
N TYR A 13 -5.06 1.49 -11.94
CA TYR A 13 -6.23 2.31 -11.59
C TYR A 13 -5.92 3.80 -11.82
N LYS A 14 -6.76 4.47 -12.63
CA LYS A 14 -6.59 5.89 -12.96
C LYS A 14 -7.09 6.76 -11.80
N GLY A 15 -6.17 7.28 -10.99
CA GLY A 15 -6.50 8.16 -9.87
C GLY A 15 -5.32 8.99 -9.39
N GLY A 16 -5.58 10.21 -8.91
CA GLY A 16 -4.54 11.16 -8.50
C GLY A 16 -3.68 10.66 -7.33
N MET A 17 -4.30 10.13 -6.27
CA MET A 17 -3.57 9.63 -5.10
C MET A 17 -2.65 8.45 -5.44
N GLY A 18 -3.08 7.55 -6.34
CA GLY A 18 -2.25 6.45 -6.80
C GLY A 18 -0.99 6.92 -7.54
N ASN A 19 -1.10 8.00 -8.33
CA ASN A 19 0.03 8.62 -9.01
C ASN A 19 0.99 9.32 -8.02
N VAL A 20 0.45 9.98 -6.98
CA VAL A 20 1.28 10.56 -5.91
C VAL A 20 2.06 9.46 -5.18
N ALA A 21 1.37 8.40 -4.74
CA ALA A 21 2.00 7.25 -4.10
C ALA A 21 3.08 6.61 -5.00
N TYR A 22 2.81 6.50 -6.30
CA TYR A 22 3.80 6.02 -7.28
C TYR A 22 5.05 6.90 -7.31
N ASN A 23 4.90 8.21 -7.48
CA ASN A 23 6.03 9.13 -7.58
C ASN A 23 6.85 9.20 -6.29
N PHE A 24 6.19 9.19 -5.13
CA PHE A 24 6.86 9.08 -3.84
C PHE A 24 7.63 7.77 -3.72
N SER A 25 7.01 6.65 -4.10
CA SER A 25 7.65 5.34 -4.00
C SER A 25 8.88 5.25 -4.87
N LYS A 26 8.76 5.74 -6.12
CA LYS A 26 9.88 5.80 -7.07
C LYS A 26 11.01 6.67 -6.53
N GLY A 27 10.73 7.92 -6.12
CA GLY A 27 11.76 8.83 -5.63
C GLY A 27 12.50 8.30 -4.39
N LEU A 28 11.77 7.67 -3.46
CA LEU A 28 12.39 7.07 -2.28
C LEU A 28 13.22 5.82 -2.62
N ALA A 29 12.78 5.01 -3.57
CA ALA A 29 13.53 3.86 -4.07
C ALA A 29 14.77 4.29 -4.85
N ASP A 30 14.68 5.34 -5.67
CA ASP A 30 15.82 5.96 -6.38
C ASP A 30 16.89 6.47 -5.40
N LEU A 31 16.49 6.87 -4.19
CA LEU A 31 17.40 7.24 -3.10
C LEU A 31 17.97 6.04 -2.31
N GLY A 32 17.71 4.81 -2.76
CA GLY A 32 18.26 3.58 -2.17
C GLY A 32 17.47 3.00 -0.99
N ASN A 33 16.19 3.38 -0.80
CA ASN A 33 15.34 2.78 0.23
C ASN A 33 14.64 1.50 -0.27
N ASP A 34 14.34 0.56 0.63
CA ASP A 34 13.50 -0.60 0.33
C ASP A 34 12.03 -0.18 0.48
N VAL A 35 11.41 0.17 -0.65
CA VAL A 35 10.06 0.69 -0.69
C VAL A 35 9.07 -0.40 -1.11
N SER A 36 7.97 -0.50 -0.36
CA SER A 36 6.84 -1.33 -0.72
C SER A 36 5.55 -0.53 -0.70
N VAL A 37 4.74 -0.65 -1.76
CA VAL A 37 3.39 -0.13 -1.82
C VAL A 37 2.43 -1.21 -1.37
N LEU A 38 1.59 -0.93 -0.37
CA LEU A 38 0.56 -1.83 0.10
C LEU A 38 -0.80 -1.23 -0.30
N THR A 39 -1.51 -1.94 -1.18
CA THR A 39 -2.77 -1.48 -1.77
C THR A 39 -3.78 -2.63 -1.82
N PRO A 40 -5.10 -2.37 -1.76
CA PRO A 40 -6.08 -3.43 -1.99
C PRO A 40 -5.95 -4.05 -3.38
N ASP A 41 -6.17 -5.36 -3.45
CA ASP A 41 -6.42 -6.07 -4.70
C ASP A 41 -7.90 -5.95 -5.06
N TYR A 42 -8.19 -5.14 -6.09
CA TYR A 42 -9.53 -5.02 -6.65
C TYR A 42 -9.78 -5.98 -7.81
N SER A 43 -8.76 -6.71 -8.29
CA SER A 43 -8.93 -7.63 -9.40
C SER A 43 -9.73 -8.86 -8.97
N GLU A 44 -10.69 -9.29 -9.80
CA GLU A 44 -11.45 -10.52 -9.53
C GLU A 44 -10.65 -11.79 -9.83
N LYS A 45 -9.58 -11.67 -10.62
CA LYS A 45 -8.65 -12.77 -10.93
C LYS A 45 -7.37 -12.56 -10.15
N ASN A 46 -7.02 -13.52 -9.31
CA ASN A 46 -5.81 -13.61 -8.47
C ASN A 46 -4.50 -13.25 -9.20
N ASN A 47 -4.25 -11.98 -9.49
CA ASN A 47 -2.94 -11.48 -9.89
C ASN A 47 -2.13 -11.21 -8.62
N LYS A 48 -1.87 -12.29 -7.88
CA LYS A 48 -0.92 -12.31 -6.77
C LYS A 48 0.43 -11.90 -7.36
N PHE A 49 0.92 -10.74 -6.94
CA PHE A 49 2.16 -10.14 -7.42
C PHE A 49 2.15 -9.82 -8.92
N SER A 50 1.58 -8.67 -9.28
CA SER A 50 2.12 -7.93 -10.42
C SER A 50 3.50 -7.43 -10.00
N ASN A 51 4.52 -8.28 -10.15
CA ASN A 51 5.88 -7.79 -10.36
C ASN A 51 5.81 -7.00 -11.66
N ASP A 52 5.45 -5.72 -11.58
CA ASP A 52 5.76 -4.77 -12.64
C ASP A 52 7.29 -4.77 -12.71
N SER A 53 7.83 -5.65 -13.55
CA SER A 53 9.25 -5.97 -13.70
C SER A 53 10.11 -4.77 -14.11
N LYS A 54 9.49 -3.59 -14.23
CA LYS A 54 10.11 -2.29 -14.52
C LYS A 54 10.23 -1.39 -13.29
N LEU A 55 9.64 -1.73 -12.14
CA LEU A 55 9.71 -0.90 -10.94
C LEU A 55 10.91 -1.31 -10.08
N ASN A 56 11.59 -0.32 -9.54
CA ASN A 56 12.64 -0.48 -8.53
C ASN A 56 12.08 -0.55 -7.10
N PHE A 57 10.77 -0.71 -6.94
CA PHE A 57 10.08 -0.90 -5.66
C PHE A 57 8.99 -1.96 -5.79
N LYS A 58 8.53 -2.50 -4.66
CA LYS A 58 7.58 -3.61 -4.61
C LYS A 58 6.15 -3.09 -4.56
N VAL A 59 5.21 -3.78 -5.23
CA VAL A 59 3.77 -3.50 -5.13
C VAL A 59 3.05 -4.73 -4.59
N LEU A 60 2.60 -4.64 -3.35
CA LEU A 60 1.89 -5.67 -2.62
C LEU A 60 0.37 -5.40 -2.70
N ARG A 61 -0.31 -6.14 -3.58
CA ARG A 61 -1.77 -6.15 -3.67
C ARG A 61 -2.34 -7.10 -2.62
N LEU A 62 -3.01 -6.55 -1.62
CA LEU A 62 -3.53 -7.26 -0.45
C LEU A 62 -5.01 -7.58 -0.64
N LYS A 63 -5.44 -8.78 -0.23
CA LYS A 63 -6.83 -9.19 -0.37
C LYS A 63 -7.67 -8.49 0.71
N PRO A 64 -8.59 -7.59 0.34
CA PRO A 64 -9.45 -6.95 1.33
C PRO A 64 -10.47 -7.95 1.88
N LEU A 65 -10.79 -7.84 3.17
CA LEU A 65 -11.87 -8.62 3.78
C LEU A 65 -13.24 -8.04 3.42
N PHE A 66 -13.34 -6.70 3.41
CA PHE A 66 -14.50 -5.96 2.91
C PHE A 66 -14.03 -4.83 1.99
N LYS A 67 -14.76 -4.57 0.91
CA LYS A 67 -14.50 -3.46 -0.01
C LYS A 67 -15.80 -2.79 -0.45
N TYR A 68 -15.79 -1.47 -0.59
CA TYR A 68 -16.90 -0.68 -1.12
C TYR A 68 -16.33 0.53 -1.86
N GLY A 69 -16.50 0.59 -3.19
CA GLY A 69 -15.78 1.54 -4.03
C GLY A 69 -14.27 1.43 -3.82
N ASN A 70 -13.63 2.56 -3.51
CA ASN A 70 -12.19 2.64 -3.20
C ASN A 70 -11.87 2.45 -1.70
N ALA A 71 -12.88 2.21 -0.86
CA ALA A 71 -12.68 1.88 0.54
C ALA A 71 -12.44 0.37 0.69
N ALA A 72 -11.56 0.00 1.62
CA ALA A 72 -11.26 -1.39 1.89
C ALA A 72 -10.80 -1.61 3.34
N PHE A 73 -11.28 -2.69 3.94
CA PHE A 73 -10.79 -3.19 5.21
C PHE A 73 -9.75 -4.29 4.95
N ILE A 74 -8.50 -4.05 5.36
CA ILE A 74 -7.36 -4.96 5.12
C ILE A 74 -6.71 -5.34 6.46
N PRO A 75 -7.22 -6.38 7.15
CA PRO A 75 -6.61 -6.88 8.38
C PRO A 75 -5.15 -7.31 8.22
N GLN A 76 -4.76 -7.72 7.01
CA GLN A 76 -3.40 -8.18 6.71
C GLN A 76 -2.32 -7.13 6.97
N LEU A 77 -2.69 -5.85 7.08
CA LEU A 77 -1.78 -4.78 7.47
C LEU A 77 -1.24 -4.98 8.89
N PHE A 78 -1.99 -5.63 9.78
CA PHE A 78 -1.60 -5.77 11.19
C PHE A 78 -0.23 -6.43 11.38
N TRP A 79 0.03 -7.50 10.63
CA TRP A 79 1.26 -8.29 10.70
C TRP A 79 2.21 -8.05 9.52
N LYS A 80 1.89 -7.11 8.62
CA LYS A 80 2.74 -6.77 7.48
C LYS A 80 3.53 -5.48 7.69
N LEU A 81 3.22 -4.72 8.73
CA LEU A 81 3.80 -3.41 8.98
C LEU A 81 4.86 -3.41 10.09
N ASP A 82 5.04 -4.55 10.77
CA ASP A 82 5.99 -4.72 11.88
C ASP A 82 7.46 -4.54 11.48
N ASP A 83 7.83 -4.92 10.27
CA ASP A 83 9.20 -4.86 9.74
C ASP A 83 9.51 -3.54 8.99
N TYR A 84 8.67 -2.51 9.09
CA TYR A 84 8.88 -1.24 8.39
C TYR A 84 9.33 -0.13 9.35
N ASP A 85 10.39 0.58 8.96
CA ASP A 85 10.89 1.76 9.69
C ASP A 85 9.92 2.94 9.59
N ILE A 86 9.27 3.09 8.42
CA ILE A 86 8.29 4.17 8.14
C ILE A 86 7.05 3.59 7.49
N VAL A 87 5.88 4.00 8.01
CA VAL A 87 4.58 3.77 7.39
C VAL A 87 3.98 5.10 6.95
N HIS A 88 3.90 5.32 5.63
CA HIS A 88 3.26 6.50 5.03
C HIS A 88 1.86 6.14 4.53
N LEU A 89 0.84 6.58 5.27
CA LEU A 89 -0.56 6.47 4.88
C LEU A 89 -0.97 7.63 3.97
N HIS A 90 -1.34 7.33 2.73
CA HIS A 90 -1.98 8.29 1.82
C HIS A 90 -3.47 8.40 2.16
N TYR A 91 -3.85 9.47 2.84
CA TYR A 91 -5.23 9.76 3.20
C TYR A 91 -5.94 10.58 2.10
N PRO A 92 -7.22 10.33 1.78
CA PRO A 92 -8.14 9.38 2.42
C PRO A 92 -8.05 7.93 1.94
N PHE A 93 -7.87 7.01 2.89
CA PHE A 93 -8.05 5.56 2.67
C PHE A 93 -8.96 4.95 3.75
N PHE A 94 -10.26 5.10 3.52
CA PHE A 94 -11.29 4.59 4.42
C PHE A 94 -11.26 3.05 4.53
N GLY A 95 -11.39 2.57 5.77
CA GLY A 95 -11.30 1.15 6.13
C GLY A 95 -9.90 0.72 6.59
N ALA A 96 -8.82 1.30 6.07
CA ALA A 96 -7.46 1.01 6.52
C ALA A 96 -6.97 1.95 7.63
N THR A 97 -7.41 3.22 7.63
CA THR A 97 -6.92 4.25 8.58
C THR A 97 -7.06 3.83 10.05
N LYS A 98 -8.21 3.28 10.46
CA LYS A 98 -8.44 2.87 11.86
C LYS A 98 -7.50 1.75 12.31
N ILE A 99 -7.19 0.80 11.43
CA ILE A 99 -6.25 -0.30 11.71
C ILE A 99 -4.85 0.25 11.90
N ILE A 100 -4.42 1.17 11.04
CA ILE A 100 -3.08 1.78 11.10
C ILE A 100 -2.91 2.60 12.38
N ILE A 101 -3.92 3.38 12.76
CA ILE A 101 -3.90 4.13 14.02
C ILE A 101 -3.85 3.17 15.22
N LEU A 102 -4.63 2.09 15.20
CA LEU A 102 -4.61 1.08 16.26
C LEU A 102 -3.22 0.44 16.39
N LEU A 103 -2.57 0.12 15.26
CA LEU A 103 -1.24 -0.48 15.24
C LEU A 103 -0.16 0.38 15.93
N LYS A 104 -0.24 1.71 15.77
CA LYS A 104 0.67 2.66 16.43
C LYS A 104 0.58 2.61 17.98
N LEU A 105 -0.45 2.00 18.54
CA LEU A 105 -0.54 1.81 20.00
C LEU A 105 0.25 0.59 20.49
N PHE A 106 0.67 -0.31 19.59
CA PHE A 106 1.34 -1.56 19.92
C PHE A 106 2.81 -1.61 19.47
N PHE A 107 3.20 -0.78 18.50
CA PHE A 107 4.55 -0.61 17.96
C PHE A 107 4.82 0.86 17.68
#